data_AF-A0A183SQZ3-F1
#
_entry.id   AF-A0A183SQZ3-F1
#
_cell.length_a   1.000
_cell.length_b   1.000
_cell.length_c   1.000
_cell.angle_alpha   90.00
_cell.angle_beta   90.00
_cell.angle_gamma   90.00
#
_symmetry.space_group_name_H-M   'P 1'
#
loop_
_entity.id
_entity.type
_entity.pdbx_description
1 polymer ?
#
loop_
_entity_poly.entity_id
_entity_poly.type
_entity_poly.pdbx_seq_one_letter_code
_entity_poly.pdbx_strand_id
1 'polypeptide(L)'
;MLRQVKLRWSGDLVIMDDERLPKRIFYGDVATGARRQGGQKRHYKDTLKKSLKQLQMNPATWEDLAQDGPAWRKSGKTGSTIYEANRIAAAKAKRAARKSPEPRTNIIDAQALPTCPRCQRIFRARIGLFGHLQTQCTNNPTTPTSTSNSTKPPSD
;
A
#
# COMPACT_ATOMS: atom_id res chain seq x y z
N MET A 1 3.36 12.47 9.69
CA MET A 1 4.57 13.18 10.17
C MET A 1 5.45 13.70 9.03
N LEU A 2 5.96 12.87 8.11
CA LEU A 2 6.88 13.31 7.03
C LEU A 2 6.40 14.55 6.24
N ARG A 3 5.10 14.67 5.97
CA ARG A 3 4.54 15.81 5.23
C ARG A 3 4.52 17.11 6.03
N GLN A 4 4.27 17.05 7.34
CA GLN A 4 4.30 18.25 8.20
C GLN A 4 5.72 18.78 8.35
N VAL A 5 6.71 17.89 8.53
CA VAL A 5 8.13 18.28 8.58
C VAL A 5 8.54 18.97 7.27
N LYS A 6 8.10 18.41 6.13
CA LYS A 6 8.33 19.00 4.82
C LYS A 6 7.72 20.41 4.68
N LEU A 7 6.50 20.61 5.18
CA LEU A 7 5.85 21.94 5.16
C LEU A 7 6.53 22.95 6.08
N ARG A 8 6.95 22.52 7.29
CA ARG A 8 7.67 23.41 8.23
C ARG A 8 8.96 23.92 7.59
N TRP A 9 9.78 22.99 7.11
CA TRP A 9 11.03 23.32 6.42
C TRP A 9 10.81 24.20 5.18
N SER A 10 9.73 23.96 4.42
CA SER A 10 9.40 24.80 3.25
C SER A 10 8.94 26.21 3.64
N GLY A 11 8.24 26.37 4.77
CA GLY A 11 7.89 27.69 5.30
C GLY A 11 9.12 28.45 5.76
N ASP A 12 10.01 27.78 6.51
CA ASP A 12 11.28 28.38 6.95
C ASP A 12 12.12 28.84 5.75
N LEU A 13 12.13 28.07 4.66
CA LEU A 13 12.83 28.39 3.42
C LEU A 13 12.31 29.64 2.70
N VAL A 14 11.00 29.91 2.78
CA VAL A 14 10.38 31.09 2.16
C VAL A 14 10.76 32.37 2.93
N ILE A 15 10.92 32.25 4.25
CA ILE A 15 11.30 33.35 5.15
C ILE A 15 12.82 33.62 5.12
N MET A 16 13.63 32.65 4.66
CA MET A 16 15.07 32.85 4.48
C MET A 16 15.37 33.93 3.44
N ASP A 17 16.53 34.57 3.58
CA ASP A 17 17.06 35.50 2.57
C ASP A 17 17.42 34.80 1.24
N ASP A 18 17.22 35.49 0.12
CA ASP A 18 17.38 34.93 -1.24
C ASP A 18 18.84 34.57 -1.58
N GLU A 19 19.81 35.23 -0.94
CA GLU A 19 21.24 34.93 -1.13
C GLU A 19 21.68 33.65 -0.41
N ARG A 20 20.86 33.15 0.53
CA ARG A 20 21.20 31.93 1.27
C ARG A 20 21.15 30.72 0.34
N LEU A 21 22.24 29.95 0.35
CA LEU A 21 22.42 28.74 -0.46
C LEU A 21 21.19 27.81 -0.47
N PRO A 22 20.51 27.49 0.64
CA PRO A 22 19.34 26.62 0.58
C PRO A 22 18.17 27.19 -0.22
N LYS A 23 17.89 28.51 -0.10
CA LYS A 23 16.82 29.18 -0.85
C LYS A 23 17.22 29.35 -2.32
N ARG A 24 18.47 29.75 -2.55
CA ARG A 24 19.06 29.86 -3.90
C ARG A 24 19.11 28.54 -4.64
N ILE A 25 19.44 27.41 -4.00
CA ILE A 25 19.39 26.07 -4.63
C ILE A 25 17.94 25.65 -4.90
N PHE A 26 17.03 25.96 -3.99
CA PHE A 26 15.62 25.61 -4.14
C PHE A 26 14.93 26.34 -5.29
N TYR A 27 15.31 27.61 -5.55
CA TYR A 27 14.75 28.43 -6.62
C TYR A 27 15.66 28.54 -7.88
N GLY A 28 16.96 28.22 -7.79
CA GLY A 28 17.97 28.56 -8.80
C GLY A 28 18.05 27.66 -10.04
N ASP A 29 17.47 26.46 -10.02
CA ASP A 29 17.55 25.49 -11.13
C ASP A 29 16.60 25.78 -12.31
N VAL A 30 15.94 26.95 -12.32
CA VAL A 30 14.87 27.29 -13.28
C VAL A 30 15.40 27.95 -14.58
N ALA A 31 16.61 28.49 -14.62
CA ALA A 31 17.04 29.33 -15.76
C ALA A 31 17.79 28.61 -16.91
N THR A 32 18.63 27.59 -16.66
CA THR A 32 19.60 27.12 -17.70
C THR A 32 19.80 25.60 -17.76
N GLY A 33 18.80 24.80 -17.38
CA GLY A 33 18.93 23.35 -17.30
C GLY A 33 18.35 22.57 -18.49
N ALA A 34 19.02 22.52 -19.64
CA ALA A 34 18.69 21.57 -20.71
C ALA A 34 18.96 20.11 -20.25
N ARG A 35 18.02 19.17 -20.44
CA ARG A 35 18.16 17.76 -20.00
C ARG A 35 17.62 16.75 -21.02
N ARG A 36 18.20 15.55 -21.01
CA ARG A 36 17.95 14.42 -21.93
C ARG A 36 16.48 13.94 -21.92
N GLN A 37 16.00 13.55 -23.09
CA GLN A 37 14.64 13.08 -23.38
C GLN A 37 14.35 11.74 -22.64
N GLY A 38 13.25 11.66 -21.88
CA GLY A 38 12.71 10.39 -21.36
C GLY A 38 12.63 10.18 -19.83
N GLY A 39 13.13 11.08 -18.98
CA GLY A 39 13.06 10.95 -17.51
C GLY A 39 11.98 11.80 -16.85
N GLN A 40 11.27 11.27 -15.84
CA GLN A 40 10.31 12.06 -15.05
C GLN A 40 11.06 12.96 -14.05
N LYS A 41 11.13 14.26 -14.34
CA LYS A 41 11.61 15.28 -13.38
C LYS A 41 10.57 15.40 -12.24
N ARG A 42 10.88 14.93 -11.03
CA ARG A 42 10.17 15.38 -9.82
C ARG A 42 11.04 16.40 -9.13
N HIS A 43 10.75 17.69 -9.34
CA HIS A 43 11.38 18.72 -8.54
C HIS A 43 10.89 18.60 -7.08
N TYR A 44 11.71 19.04 -6.12
CA TYR A 44 11.26 19.13 -4.73
C TYR A 44 9.99 19.99 -4.62
N LYS A 45 9.93 21.10 -5.38
CA LYS A 45 8.75 21.99 -5.50
C LYS A 45 7.51 21.25 -6.02
N ASP A 46 7.64 20.31 -6.96
CA ASP A 46 6.50 19.53 -7.46
C ASP A 46 5.97 18.58 -6.39
N THR A 47 6.87 17.99 -5.61
CA THR A 47 6.52 17.14 -4.47
C THR A 47 5.86 17.97 -3.34
N LEU A 48 6.30 19.21 -3.15
CA LEU A 48 5.67 20.16 -2.25
C LEU A 48 4.26 20.55 -2.73
N LYS A 49 4.12 20.97 -4.00
CA LYS A 49 2.81 21.28 -4.62
C LYS A 49 1.82 20.12 -4.51
N LYS A 50 2.27 18.88 -4.73
CA LYS A 50 1.45 17.69 -4.52
C LYS A 50 1.00 17.55 -3.06
N SER A 51 1.91 17.81 -2.12
CA SER A 51 1.57 17.75 -0.69
C SER A 51 0.59 18.85 -0.30
N LEU A 52 0.76 20.08 -0.80
CA LEU A 52 -0.16 21.20 -0.57
C LEU A 52 -1.57 20.89 -1.08
N LYS A 53 -1.70 20.36 -2.30
CA LYS A 53 -3.01 19.92 -2.85
C LYS A 53 -3.69 18.89 -1.96
N GLN A 54 -2.94 17.92 -1.44
CA GLN A 54 -3.48 16.89 -0.55
C GLN A 54 -3.93 17.44 0.82
N LEU A 55 -3.37 18.57 1.22
CA LEU A 55 -3.69 19.29 2.45
C LEU A 55 -4.73 20.40 2.21
N GLN A 56 -5.30 20.48 1.00
CA GLN A 56 -6.25 21.53 0.58
C GLN A 56 -5.71 22.96 0.68
N MET A 57 -4.38 23.12 0.58
CA MET A 57 -3.73 24.43 0.53
C MET A 57 -3.54 24.83 -0.93
N ASN A 58 -3.81 26.09 -1.26
CA ASN A 58 -3.64 26.60 -2.61
C ASN A 58 -2.15 26.63 -2.99
N PRO A 59 -1.70 25.86 -4.00
CA PRO A 59 -0.30 25.82 -4.41
C PRO A 59 0.16 27.04 -5.22
N ALA A 60 -0.73 27.98 -5.55
CA ALA A 60 -0.37 29.25 -6.20
C ALA A 60 -0.04 30.35 -5.18
N THR A 61 -0.72 30.36 -4.03
CA THR A 61 -0.62 31.43 -3.01
C THR A 61 0.05 30.96 -1.72
N TRP A 62 0.78 29.84 -1.77
CA TRP A 62 1.37 29.24 -0.56
C TRP A 62 2.64 29.97 -0.09
N GLU A 63 3.35 30.67 -0.99
CA GLU A 63 4.54 31.46 -0.65
C GLU A 63 4.12 32.71 0.14
N ASP A 64 3.07 33.41 -0.30
CA ASP A 64 2.47 34.55 0.44
C ASP A 64 1.97 34.12 1.82
N LEU A 65 1.29 32.97 1.88
CA LEU A 65 0.81 32.39 3.13
C LEU A 65 1.98 31.97 4.05
N ALA A 66 3.13 31.59 3.49
CA ALA A 66 4.30 31.19 4.26
C ALA A 66 5.05 32.38 4.87
N GLN A 67 4.92 33.59 4.30
CA GLN A 67 5.45 34.81 4.90
C GLN A 67 4.76 35.14 6.24
N ASP A 68 3.46 34.85 6.35
CA ASP A 68 2.74 34.86 7.63
C ASP A 68 2.96 33.53 8.36
N GLY A 69 4.03 33.46 9.17
CA GLY A 69 4.40 32.26 9.93
C GLY A 69 3.26 31.68 10.80
N PRO A 70 2.51 32.49 11.57
CA PRO A 70 1.28 32.05 12.26
C PRO A 70 0.22 31.44 11.34
N ALA A 71 -0.14 32.11 10.23
CA ALA A 71 -1.13 31.59 9.28
C ALA A 71 -0.65 30.30 8.60
N TRP A 72 0.64 30.20 8.26
CA TRP A 72 1.26 29.01 7.71
C TRP A 72 1.11 27.80 8.62
N ARG A 73 1.44 27.94 9.91
CA ARG A 73 1.31 26.86 10.90
C ARG A 73 -0.13 26.43 11.09
N LYS A 74 -1.06 27.38 11.15
CA LYS A 74 -2.50 27.10 11.27
C LYS A 74 -3.01 26.29 10.07
N SER A 75 -2.71 26.75 8.86
CA SER A 75 -3.09 26.09 7.61
C SER A 75 -2.47 24.70 7.48
N GLY A 76 -1.19 24.54 7.82
CA GLY A 76 -0.53 23.23 7.84
C GLY A 76 -1.17 22.24 8.83
N LYS A 77 -1.59 22.71 10.01
CA LYS A 77 -2.26 21.89 11.03
C LYS A 77 -3.66 21.47 10.57
N THR A 78 -4.47 22.41 10.08
CA THR A 78 -5.80 22.15 9.52
C THR A 78 -5.75 21.21 8.31
N GLY A 79 -4.85 21.45 7.36
CA GLY A 79 -4.70 20.58 6.21
C GLY A 79 -4.30 19.16 6.62
N SER A 80 -3.49 19.01 7.67
CA SER A 80 -3.08 17.70 8.17
C SER A 80 -4.21 16.93 8.84
N THR A 81 -5.10 17.59 9.59
CA THR A 81 -6.26 16.91 10.19
C THR A 81 -7.22 16.43 9.12
N ILE A 82 -7.49 17.26 8.11
CA ILE A 82 -8.32 16.93 6.95
C ILE A 82 -7.73 15.75 6.17
N TYR A 83 -6.43 15.79 5.86
CA TYR A 83 -5.76 14.71 5.14
C TYR A 83 -5.84 13.38 5.89
N GLU A 84 -5.60 13.37 7.20
CA GLU A 84 -5.69 12.14 8.00
C GLU A 84 -7.12 11.61 8.08
N ALA A 85 -8.11 12.48 8.26
CA ALA A 85 -9.52 12.10 8.21
C ALA A 85 -9.89 11.46 6.87
N ASN A 86 -9.50 12.09 5.75
CA ASN A 86 -9.73 11.57 4.40
C ASN A 86 -9.03 10.22 4.18
N ARG A 87 -7.80 10.06 4.67
CA ARG A 87 -7.04 8.82 4.56
C ARG A 87 -7.72 7.67 5.33
N ILE A 88 -8.22 7.95 6.53
CA ILE A 88 -8.97 6.98 7.35
C ILE A 88 -10.29 6.64 6.67
N ALA A 89 -11.04 7.63 6.20
CA ALA A 89 -12.31 7.42 5.50
C ALA A 89 -12.12 6.55 4.24
N ALA A 90 -11.10 6.84 3.42
CA ALA A 90 -10.77 6.05 2.25
C ALA A 90 -10.38 4.61 2.60
N ALA A 91 -9.61 4.40 3.67
CA ALA A 91 -9.26 3.07 4.15
C ALA A 91 -10.49 2.30 4.66
N LYS A 92 -11.41 2.97 5.37
CA LYS A 92 -12.69 2.42 5.82
C LYS A 92 -13.57 2.03 4.62
N ALA A 93 -13.69 2.89 3.62
CA ALA A 93 -14.45 2.60 2.39
C ALA A 93 -13.89 1.39 1.65
N LYS A 94 -12.56 1.32 1.46
CA LYS A 94 -11.89 0.15 0.85
C LYS A 94 -12.11 -1.13 1.65
N ARG A 95 -12.11 -1.05 2.99
CA ARG A 95 -12.41 -2.20 3.85
C ARG A 95 -13.88 -2.63 3.73
N ALA A 96 -14.81 -1.68 3.69
CA ALA A 96 -16.23 -1.96 3.52
C ALA A 96 -16.51 -2.62 2.16
N ALA A 97 -15.91 -2.12 1.07
CA ALA A 97 -16.02 -2.71 -0.27
C ALA A 97 -15.47 -4.15 -0.35
N ARG A 98 -14.48 -4.50 0.49
CA ARG A 98 -13.99 -5.90 0.58
C ARG A 98 -14.88 -6.80 1.43
N LYS A 99 -15.67 -6.22 2.34
CA LYS A 99 -16.58 -6.93 3.25
C LYS A 99 -17.99 -7.06 2.69
N SER A 100 -18.40 -6.18 1.76
CA SER A 100 -19.69 -6.32 1.10
C SER A 100 -19.75 -7.69 0.42
N PRO A 101 -20.85 -8.44 0.56
CA PRO A 101 -21.10 -9.62 -0.24
C PRO A 101 -21.20 -9.16 -1.69
N GLU A 102 -20.08 -9.15 -2.41
CA GLU A 102 -20.16 -9.18 -3.86
C GLU A 102 -20.92 -10.46 -4.22
N PRO A 103 -21.77 -10.46 -5.25
CA PRO A 103 -22.19 -11.68 -5.93
C PRO A 103 -20.94 -12.35 -6.51
N ARG A 104 -20.16 -12.99 -5.64
CA ARG A 104 -19.43 -14.18 -6.01
C ARG A 104 -20.55 -15.11 -6.41
N THR A 105 -20.76 -15.21 -7.71
CA THR A 105 -21.42 -16.34 -8.32
C THR A 105 -20.82 -17.56 -7.64
N ASN A 106 -21.54 -18.08 -6.65
CA ASN A 106 -21.22 -19.32 -6.00
C ASN A 106 -21.47 -20.38 -7.07
N ILE A 107 -20.53 -20.51 -8.01
CA ILE A 107 -20.29 -21.73 -8.77
C ILE A 107 -19.67 -22.73 -7.78
N ILE A 108 -20.32 -22.91 -6.63
CA ILE A 108 -20.01 -23.92 -5.63
C ILE A 108 -21.09 -25.01 -5.70
N ASP A 109 -22.29 -24.69 -6.22
CA ASP A 109 -23.38 -25.68 -6.33
C ASP A 109 -23.36 -26.52 -7.62
N ALA A 110 -22.25 -26.55 -8.36
CA ALA A 110 -22.07 -27.52 -9.45
C ALA A 110 -20.62 -27.92 -9.77
N GLN A 111 -19.60 -27.30 -9.17
CA GLN A 111 -18.19 -27.65 -9.42
C GLN A 111 -17.75 -28.71 -8.42
N ALA A 112 -17.44 -29.91 -8.92
CA ALA A 112 -16.78 -30.95 -8.14
C ALA A 112 -15.58 -30.38 -7.38
N LEU A 113 -15.46 -30.73 -6.09
CA LEU A 113 -14.36 -30.28 -5.25
C LEU A 113 -13.01 -30.61 -5.91
N PRO A 114 -12.04 -29.67 -5.92
CA PRO A 114 -10.75 -29.91 -6.56
C PRO A 114 -9.99 -31.05 -5.87
N THR A 115 -9.58 -32.03 -6.67
CA THR A 115 -8.91 -33.25 -6.22
C THR A 115 -7.48 -33.30 -6.74
N CYS A 116 -6.55 -33.82 -5.93
CA CYS A 116 -5.18 -34.04 -6.35
C CYS A 116 -5.09 -35.24 -7.31
N PRO A 117 -4.54 -35.08 -8.53
CA PRO A 117 -4.45 -36.17 -9.51
C PRO A 117 -3.48 -37.29 -9.11
N ARG A 118 -2.60 -37.06 -8.11
CA ARG A 118 -1.58 -38.02 -7.69
C ARG A 118 -2.03 -38.90 -6.52
N CYS A 119 -2.70 -38.31 -5.54
CA CYS A 119 -3.10 -39.01 -4.30
C CYS A 119 -4.61 -39.01 -4.04
N GLN A 120 -5.41 -38.46 -4.96
CA GLN A 120 -6.87 -38.37 -4.90
C GLN A 120 -7.43 -37.64 -3.67
N ARG A 121 -6.60 -36.86 -2.96
CA ARG A 121 -7.06 -36.03 -1.84
C ARG A 121 -7.93 -34.88 -2.33
N ILE A 122 -9.09 -34.72 -1.71
CA ILE A 122 -10.08 -33.67 -2.01
C ILE A 122 -9.78 -32.42 -1.18
N PHE A 123 -9.82 -31.24 -1.82
CA PHE A 123 -9.58 -29.95 -1.19
C PHE A 123 -10.82 -29.05 -1.25
N ARG A 124 -11.01 -28.24 -0.20
CA ARG A 124 -12.12 -27.26 -0.13
C ARG A 124 -11.87 -26.01 -0.98
N ALA A 125 -10.64 -25.80 -1.45
CA ALA A 125 -10.26 -24.66 -2.28
C ALA A 125 -9.05 -24.99 -3.16
N ARG A 126 -8.97 -24.39 -4.36
CA ARG A 126 -7.85 -24.56 -5.30
C ARG A 126 -6.49 -24.17 -4.71
N ILE A 127 -6.45 -23.17 -3.82
CA ILE A 127 -5.22 -22.72 -3.14
C ILE A 127 -4.64 -23.85 -2.26
N GLY A 128 -5.50 -24.61 -1.58
CA GLY A 128 -5.07 -25.76 -0.77
C GLY A 128 -4.49 -26.89 -1.62
N LEU A 129 -5.09 -27.17 -2.80
CA LEU A 129 -4.54 -28.11 -3.77
C LEU A 129 -3.18 -27.64 -4.31
N PHE A 130 -3.04 -26.35 -4.65
CA PHE A 130 -1.78 -25.81 -5.17
C PHE A 130 -0.65 -25.91 -4.13
N GLY A 131 -0.91 -25.53 -2.88
CA GLY A 131 0.05 -25.71 -1.79
C GLY A 131 0.45 -27.17 -1.61
N HIS A 132 -0.51 -28.10 -1.68
CA HIS A 132 -0.25 -29.53 -1.60
C HIS A 132 0.63 -30.06 -2.75
N LEU A 133 0.41 -29.60 -3.99
CA LEU A 133 1.23 -29.98 -5.13
C LEU A 133 2.67 -29.45 -4.99
N GLN A 134 2.83 -28.27 -4.38
CA GLN A 134 4.11 -27.60 -4.22
C GLN A 134 4.96 -28.21 -3.10
N THR A 135 4.35 -28.65 -1.98
CA THR A 135 5.07 -29.15 -0.81
C THR A 135 5.34 -30.65 -0.83
N GLN A 136 5.62 -31.23 -2.00
CA GLN A 136 5.82 -32.68 -2.18
C GLN A 136 4.49 -33.46 -2.16
N CYS A 137 3.77 -33.41 -3.27
CA CYS A 137 3.00 -34.57 -3.68
C CYS A 137 3.97 -35.60 -4.29
N THR A 138 4.89 -36.12 -3.47
CA THR A 138 5.88 -37.12 -3.89
C THR A 138 5.24 -38.49 -3.88
N ASN A 139 5.20 -39.06 -5.08
CA ASN A 139 4.82 -40.42 -5.37
C ASN A 139 5.65 -41.40 -4.54
N ASN A 140 4.99 -42.38 -3.94
CA ASN A 140 5.45 -43.76 -4.14
C ASN A 140 4.23 -44.68 -4.31
N PRO A 141 3.98 -45.21 -5.51
CA PRO A 141 3.14 -46.37 -5.71
C PRO A 141 4.04 -47.62 -5.67
N THR A 142 3.99 -48.38 -4.57
CA THR A 142 4.33 -49.82 -4.35
C THR A 142 4.62 -49.95 -2.85
N THR A 143 3.73 -50.46 -2.01
CA THR A 143 3.54 -51.90 -1.79
C THR A 143 2.09 -52.22 -1.35
N PRO A 144 1.47 -53.32 -1.83
CA PRO A 144 0.37 -53.97 -1.11
C PRO A 144 0.94 -54.87 0.00
N THR A 145 0.10 -55.13 1.02
CA THR A 145 0.29 -56.16 2.08
C THR A 145 1.25 -55.72 3.20
N SER A 146 0.88 -55.70 4.48
CA SER A 146 0.24 -56.78 5.23
C SER A 146 -0.68 -56.28 6.35
N THR A 147 -1.83 -56.93 6.43
CA THR A 147 -2.62 -57.16 7.65
C THR A 147 -1.71 -57.45 8.85
N SER A 148 -1.80 -56.64 9.91
CA SER A 148 -1.46 -57.09 11.27
C SER A 148 -2.74 -57.07 12.09
N ASN A 149 -3.43 -58.21 12.12
CA ASN A 149 -4.45 -58.46 13.12
C ASN A 149 -3.74 -58.51 14.48
N SER A 150 -3.94 -57.50 15.31
CA SER A 150 -3.60 -57.59 16.73
C SER A 150 -4.79 -58.15 17.47
N THR A 151 -4.78 -59.47 17.62
CA THR A 151 -5.72 -60.25 18.43
C THR A 151 -5.49 -59.90 19.89
N LYS A 152 -6.50 -59.33 20.54
CA LYS A 152 -6.55 -59.15 22.00
C LYS A 152 -6.77 -60.53 22.66
N PRO A 153 -6.00 -60.95 23.67
CA PRO A 153 -6.39 -62.11 24.46
C PRO A 153 -7.44 -61.69 25.50
N PRO A 154 -8.40 -62.56 25.86
CA PRO A 154 -9.24 -62.36 27.02
C PRO A 154 -8.44 -62.75 28.27
N SER A 155 -8.71 -62.10 29.39
CA SER A 155 -8.28 -62.58 30.70
C SER A 155 -9.47 -62.47 31.65
N ASP A 156 -9.67 -63.57 32.38
CA ASP A 156 -10.75 -63.86 33.34
C ASP A 156 -10.87 -62.85 34.47
#